data_AF-A0A7C6HGS4-F1
#
_entry.id   AF-A0A7C6HGS4-F1
#
_cell.length_a   1.000
_cell.length_b   1.000
_cell.length_c   1.000
_cell.angle_alpha   90.00
_cell.angle_beta   90.00
_cell.angle_gamma   90.00
#
_symmetry.space_group_name_H-M   'P 1'
#
loop_
_entity.id
_entity.type
_entity.pdbx_description
1 polymer ?
#
loop_
_entity_poly.entity_id
_entity_poly.type
_entity_poly.pdbx_seq_one_letter_code
_entity_poly.pdbx_strand_id
1 'polypeptide(L)'
;MRLYKTKRWERKRAAVLRRDEYLCRECKRYGKTTQATTVHHIYPLEQYPEWKWATWNMLSLCDACHNKMHDRDNGALTALGQSWVDRISPPP
;
A
#
# COMPACT_ATOMS: atom_id res chain seq x y z
N MET A 1 15.83 -7.29 8.54
CA MET A 1 15.83 -5.83 8.79
C MET A 1 14.42 -5.37 9.13
N ARG A 2 14.19 -4.77 10.32
CA ARG A 2 12.84 -4.49 10.84
C ARG A 2 12.30 -3.15 10.30
N LEU A 3 12.08 -3.07 8.97
CA LEU A 3 11.65 -1.84 8.25
C LEU A 3 10.54 -1.09 9.00
N TYR A 4 9.49 -1.82 9.36
CA TYR A 4 8.27 -1.27 9.96
C TYR A 4 8.44 -0.68 11.37
N LYS A 5 9.61 -0.86 12.01
CA LYS A 5 9.93 -0.30 13.33
C LYS A 5 10.93 0.85 13.29
N THR A 6 11.24 1.36 12.10
CA THR A 6 12.19 2.46 11.93
C THR A 6 11.48 3.81 11.97
N LYS A 7 12.13 4.85 12.52
CA LYS A 7 11.65 6.24 12.44
C LYS A 7 11.48 6.72 11.00
N ARG A 8 12.28 6.20 10.08
CA ARG A 8 12.16 6.48 8.65
C ARG A 8 10.83 5.95 8.10
N TRP A 9 10.43 4.74 8.47
CA TRP A 9 9.12 4.20 8.11
C TRP A 9 7.98 4.96 8.74
N GLU A 10 8.04 5.28 10.04
CA GLU A 10 7.00 6.08 10.71
C GLU A 10 6.74 7.41 9.98
N ARG A 11 7.81 8.15 9.65
CA ARG A 11 7.74 9.41 8.90
C ARG A 11 7.17 9.22 7.49
N LYS A 12 7.63 8.18 6.77
CA LYS A 12 7.17 7.88 5.42
C LYS A 12 5.68 7.52 5.41
N ARG A 13 5.27 6.61 6.29
CA ARG A 13 3.86 6.20 6.47
C ARG A 13 2.98 7.41 6.76
N ALA A 14 3.39 8.29 7.67
CA ALA A 14 2.63 9.50 7.99
C ALA A 14 2.51 10.45 6.79
N ALA A 15 3.56 10.60 5.98
CA ALA A 15 3.52 11.42 4.77
C ALA A 15 2.57 10.84 3.70
N VAL A 16 2.58 9.52 3.49
CA VAL A 16 1.67 8.85 2.54
C VAL A 16 0.21 8.93 2.99
N LEU A 17 -0.06 8.71 4.29
CA LEU A 17 -1.41 8.87 4.82
C LEU A 17 -1.93 10.30 4.64
N ARG A 18 -1.09 11.32 4.90
CA ARG A 18 -1.46 12.72 4.64
C ARG A 18 -1.74 13.00 3.16
N ARG A 19 -0.89 12.51 2.25
CA ARG A 19 -1.10 12.62 0.78
C ARG A 19 -2.47 12.06 0.38
N ASP A 20 -2.85 10.96 0.99
CA ASP A 20 -4.10 10.25 0.70
C ASP A 20 -5.29 10.78 1.52
N GLU A 21 -5.14 11.92 2.19
CA GLU A 21 -6.17 12.55 3.02
C GLU A 21 -6.67 11.64 4.16
N TYR A 22 -5.83 10.69 4.58
CA TYR A 22 -6.18 9.61 5.51
C TYR A 22 -7.34 8.75 5.05
N LEU A 23 -7.62 8.69 3.74
CA LEU A 23 -8.69 7.90 3.15
C LEU A 23 -8.15 6.66 2.44
N CYS A 24 -8.86 5.55 2.58
CA CYS A 24 -8.60 4.32 1.87
C CYS A 24 -8.76 4.56 0.36
N ARG A 25 -7.67 4.42 -0.37
CA ARG A 25 -7.63 4.68 -1.82
C ARG A 25 -8.45 3.70 -2.62
N GLU A 26 -8.60 2.46 -2.16
CA GLU A 26 -9.49 1.48 -2.80
C GLU A 26 -10.96 1.83 -2.57
N CYS A 27 -11.38 2.15 -1.34
CA CYS A 27 -12.74 2.57 -1.05
C CYS A 27 -13.14 3.83 -1.83
N LYS A 28 -12.23 4.81 -1.93
CA LYS A 28 -12.45 6.08 -2.65
C LYS A 28 -12.81 5.86 -4.12
N ARG A 29 -12.28 4.81 -4.76
CA ARG A 29 -12.61 4.46 -6.16
C ARG A 29 -14.08 4.11 -6.39
N TYR A 30 -14.79 3.71 -5.34
CA TYR A 30 -16.23 3.40 -5.38
C TYR A 30 -17.07 4.45 -4.65
N GLY A 31 -16.54 5.68 -4.49
CA GLY A 31 -17.26 6.78 -3.83
C GLY A 31 -17.41 6.63 -2.32
N LYS A 32 -16.65 5.74 -1.66
CA LYS A 32 -16.72 5.52 -0.21
C LYS A 32 -15.66 6.32 0.54
N THR A 33 -16.08 6.98 1.62
CA THR A 33 -15.18 7.69 2.56
C THR A 33 -14.85 6.77 3.73
N THR A 34 -13.83 5.93 3.56
CA THR A 34 -13.35 5.03 4.62
C THR A 34 -11.96 5.46 5.08
N GLN A 35 -11.72 5.54 6.39
CA GLN A 35 -10.42 5.90 6.94
C GLN A 35 -9.35 4.85 6.59
N ALA A 36 -8.17 5.30 6.18
CA ALA A 36 -7.00 4.46 6.03
C ALA A 36 -6.28 4.24 7.37
N THR A 37 -5.96 2.99 7.65
CA THR A 37 -5.28 2.54 8.88
C THR A 37 -3.86 2.07 8.61
N THR A 38 -3.52 1.79 7.35
CA THR A 38 -2.20 1.29 6.97
C THR A 38 -1.72 1.83 5.62
N VAL A 39 -0.43 1.68 5.37
CA VAL A 39 0.21 1.95 4.07
C VAL A 39 0.75 0.62 3.54
N HIS A 40 0.29 0.29 2.35
CA HIS A 40 0.57 -0.94 1.64
C HIS A 40 1.60 -0.71 0.53
N HIS A 41 2.49 -1.68 0.31
CA HIS A 41 3.37 -1.70 -0.85
C HIS A 41 2.66 -2.38 -2.02
N ILE A 42 2.41 -1.65 -3.11
CA ILE A 42 1.66 -2.18 -4.28
C ILE A 42 2.42 -3.33 -4.94
N TYR A 43 3.69 -3.09 -5.23
CA TYR A 43 4.68 -4.10 -5.59
C TYR A 43 5.31 -4.63 -4.30
N PRO A 44 5.20 -5.95 -4.02
CA PRO A 44 5.63 -6.54 -2.75
C PRO A 44 7.09 -6.25 -2.41
N LEU A 45 7.34 -5.92 -1.14
CA LEU A 45 8.67 -5.54 -0.65
C LEU A 45 9.71 -6.66 -0.83
N GLU A 46 9.27 -7.91 -0.70
CA GLU A 46 10.10 -9.11 -0.81
C GLU A 46 10.64 -9.29 -2.24
N GLN A 47 9.87 -8.85 -3.24
CA GLN A 47 10.20 -8.99 -4.66
C GLN A 47 10.88 -7.74 -5.21
N TYR A 48 10.51 -6.55 -4.72
CA TYR A 48 10.99 -5.25 -5.21
C TYR A 48 11.59 -4.39 -4.07
N PRO A 49 12.67 -4.85 -3.40
CA PRO A 49 13.26 -4.16 -2.26
C PRO A 49 13.83 -2.77 -2.61
N GLU A 50 14.17 -2.52 -3.87
CA GLU A 50 14.61 -1.24 -4.41
C GLU A 50 13.51 -0.16 -4.30
N TRP A 51 12.24 -0.56 -4.38
CA TRP A 51 11.09 0.35 -4.29
C TRP A 51 10.55 0.53 -2.87
N LYS A 52 11.24 0.00 -1.85
CA LYS A 52 10.79 0.05 -0.44
C LYS A 52 10.46 1.45 0.08
N TRP A 53 11.08 2.49 -0.49
CA TRP A 53 10.87 3.90 -0.11
C TRP A 53 10.17 4.74 -1.18
N ALA A 54 9.81 4.13 -2.31
CA ALA A 54 9.15 4.80 -3.41
C ALA A 54 7.71 5.18 -3.04
N THR A 55 7.38 6.47 -3.09
CA THR A 55 6.03 6.96 -2.75
C THR A 55 4.96 6.42 -3.72
N TRP A 56 5.33 6.25 -4.99
CA TRP A 56 4.44 5.71 -6.02
C TRP A 56 4.10 4.24 -5.77
N ASN A 57 4.97 3.50 -5.08
CA ASN A 57 4.74 2.13 -4.66
C ASN A 57 3.99 2.02 -3.31
N MET A 58 3.42 3.11 -2.80
CA MET A 58 2.74 3.14 -1.50
C MET A 58 1.29 3.59 -1.61
N LEU A 59 0.39 2.80 -1.03
CA LEU A 59 -1.06 2.97 -1.09
C LEU A 59 -1.68 2.99 0.32
N SER A 60 -2.43 4.04 0.66
CA SER A 60 -3.16 4.06 1.94
C SER A 60 -4.46 3.25 1.86
N LEU A 61 -4.64 2.31 2.79
CA LEU A 61 -5.77 1.38 2.82
C LEU A 61 -6.38 1.28 4.22
N CYS A 62 -7.67 0.94 4.29
CA CYS A 62 -8.27 0.38 5.50
C CYS A 62 -7.88 -1.10 5.64
N ASP A 63 -7.99 -1.65 6.85
CA ASP A 63 -7.59 -3.04 7.13
C ASP A 63 -8.34 -4.06 6.26
N ALA A 64 -9.63 -3.81 6.00
CA ALA A 64 -10.46 -4.69 5.16
C ALA A 64 -9.97 -4.74 3.70
N CYS A 65 -9.52 -3.62 3.13
CA CYS A 65 -8.94 -3.60 1.79
C CYS A 65 -7.52 -4.14 1.79
N HIS A 66 -6.72 -3.82 2.80
CA HIS A 66 -5.35 -4.32 2.96
C HIS A 66 -5.31 -5.86 2.97
N ASN A 67 -6.17 -6.48 3.79
CA ASN A 67 -6.23 -7.94 3.91
C ASN A 67 -6.73 -8.65 2.65
N LYS A 68 -7.32 -7.91 1.69
CA LYS A 68 -7.72 -8.44 0.39
C LYS A 68 -6.62 -8.34 -0.65
N MET A 69 -5.50 -7.63 -0.39
CA MET A 69 -4.42 -7.48 -1.37
C MET A 69 -3.58 -8.75 -1.52
N HIS A 70 -3.44 -9.51 -0.43
CA HIS A 70 -2.66 -10.74 -0.40
C HIS A 70 -3.51 -11.95 -0.02
N ASP A 71 -3.20 -13.08 -0.63
CA ASP A 71 -3.62 -14.39 -0.17
C ASP A 71 -2.99 -14.67 1.21
N ARG A 72 -3.79 -15.21 2.14
CA ARG A 72 -3.37 -15.39 3.54
C ARG A 72 -2.48 -16.60 3.75
N ASP A 73 -2.51 -17.56 2.83
CA ASP A 73 -1.82 -18.84 2.96
C ASP A 73 -0.41 -18.74 2.37
N ASN A 74 -0.26 -18.03 1.25
CA ASN A 74 1.01 -17.94 0.53
C ASN A 74 1.57 -16.51 0.38
N GLY A 75 0.82 -15.47 0.76
CA GLY A 75 1.25 -14.07 0.66
C GLY A 75 1.30 -13.52 -0.76
N ALA A 76 0.91 -14.30 -1.78
CA ALA A 76 0.85 -13.83 -3.16
C ALA A 76 -0.23 -12.74 -3.31
N LEU A 77 -0.08 -11.89 -4.34
CA LEU A 77 -1.12 -10.92 -4.65
C LEU A 77 -2.40 -11.63 -5.06
N THR A 78 -3.54 -11.16 -4.54
CA THR A 78 -4.85 -11.55 -5.08
C THR A 78 -5.12 -10.82 -6.40
N ALA A 79 -6.24 -11.14 -7.06
CA ALA A 79 -6.70 -10.36 -8.21
C ALA A 79 -6.86 -8.86 -7.89
N LEU A 80 -7.25 -8.49 -6.66
CA LEU A 80 -7.34 -7.08 -6.27
C LEU A 80 -5.96 -6.44 -6.16
N GLY A 81 -5.00 -7.12 -5.53
CA GLY A 81 -3.61 -6.67 -5.44
C GLY A 81 -2.98 -6.49 -6.81
N GLN A 82 -3.13 -7.49 -7.68
CA GLN A 82 -2.66 -7.44 -9.06
C GLN A 82 -3.28 -6.27 -9.83
N SER A 83 -4.58 -6.01 -9.64
CA SER A 83 -5.22 -4.86 -10.31
C SER A 83 -4.63 -3.50 -9.92
N TRP A 84 -3.98 -3.37 -8.76
CA TRP A 84 -3.27 -2.15 -8.37
C TRP A 84 -1.88 -2.07 -8.99
N VAL A 85 -1.19 -3.21 -9.12
CA VAL A 85 0.06 -3.32 -9.89
C VAL A 85 -0.18 -2.87 -11.33
N ASP A 86 -1.22 -3.39 -11.98
CA ASP A 86 -1.53 -3.10 -13.39
C ASP A 86 -1.87 -1.61 -13.63
N ARG A 87 -2.37 -0.91 -12.60
CA ARG A 87 -2.72 0.53 -12.68
C ARG A 87 -1.52 1.45 -12.50
N ILE A 88 -0.40 0.94 -12.00
CA ILE A 88 0.72 1.76 -11.57
C ILE A 88 1.95 1.31 -12.34
N SER A 89 2.37 2.17 -13.26
CA SER A 89 3.67 2.02 -13.93
C SER A 89 4.76 2.60 -13.05
N PRO A 90 5.87 1.88 -12.81
CA PRO A 90 7.06 2.45 -12.24
C PRO A 90 7.52 3.65 -13.09
N PRO A 91 7.89 4.79 -12.48
CA PRO A 91 8.50 5.89 -13.22
C PRO A 91 9.85 5.43 -13.81
N PRO A 92 10.27 6.04 -14.93
CA PRO A 92 11.58 5.77 -15.55
C PRO A 92 12.76 6.12 -14.63
#